data_AF-A0A6V7LED8-F1
#
_entry.id   AF-A0A6V7LED8-F1
#
_cell.length_a   1.000
_cell.length_b   1.000
_cell.length_c   1.000
_cell.angle_alpha   90.00
_cell.angle_beta   90.00
_cell.angle_gamma   90.00
#
_symmetry.space_group_name_H-M   'P 1'
#
loop_
_entity.id
_entity.type
_entity.pdbx_description
1 polymer ?
#
loop_
_entity_poly.entity_id
_entity_poly.type
_entity_poly.pdbx_seq_one_letter_code
_entity_poly.pdbx_strand_id
1 'polypeptide(L)' 'MSVGQDRPELYEEVKLYKNAREREKYDNQADLYAVVNTLQHLEKAYIRDCVTPKEYTAACSKLLVQYRAAFKQ' A
#
# COMPACT_ATOMS: atom_id res chain seq x y z
N MET A 1 -36.51 -25.86 -12.03
CA MET A 1 -35.06 -26.12 -12.07
C MET A 1 -34.40 -24.85 -12.60
N SER A 2 -33.85 -24.02 -11.72
CA SER A 2 -33.12 -22.83 -12.12
C SER A 2 -31.90 -23.28 -12.91
N VAL A 3 -31.85 -22.94 -14.19
CA VAL A 3 -30.63 -23.03 -14.99
C VAL A 3 -29.59 -22.21 -14.23
N GLY A 4 -28.69 -22.90 -13.52
CA GLY A 4 -27.59 -22.24 -12.84
C GLY A 4 -26.85 -21.46 -13.92
N GLN A 5 -26.78 -20.14 -13.77
CA GLN A 5 -25.97 -19.32 -14.66
C GLN A 5 -24.55 -19.85 -14.57
N ASP A 6 -24.10 -20.52 -15.62
CA ASP A 6 -22.73 -21.00 -15.71
C ASP A 6 -21.84 -19.74 -15.74
N ARG A 7 -21.01 -19.57 -14.71
CA ARG A 7 -20.14 -18.40 -14.50
C ARG A 7 -18.69 -18.81 -14.74
N PRO A 8 -18.26 -18.88 -16.01
CA PRO A 8 -16.95 -19.38 -16.38
C PRO A 8 -15.79 -18.59 -15.73
N GLU A 9 -16.01 -17.31 -15.41
CA GLU A 9 -15.05 -16.44 -14.75
C GLU A 9 -14.63 -16.91 -13.35
N LEU A 10 -15.38 -17.81 -12.72
CA LEU A 10 -15.04 -18.37 -11.41
C LEU A 10 -14.01 -19.50 -11.50
N TYR A 11 -13.77 -20.06 -12.69
CA TYR A 11 -12.80 -21.14 -12.90
C TYR A 11 -11.44 -20.64 -13.40
N GLU A 12 -11.27 -19.33 -13.57
CA GLU A 12 -10.02 -18.72 -14.04
C GLU A 12 -9.37 -17.86 -12.95
N GLU A 13 -8.05 -17.93 -12.83
CA GLU A 13 -7.28 -17.07 -11.92
C GLU A 13 -7.18 -15.64 -12.47
N VAL A 14 -7.65 -14.68 -11.68
CA VAL A 14 -7.57 -13.26 -12.04
C VAL A 14 -6.15 -12.74 -11.72
N LYS A 15 -5.49 -12.19 -12.74
CA LYS A 15 -4.18 -11.54 -12.60
C LYS A 15 -4.34 -10.08 -12.23
N LEU A 16 -3.46 -9.59 -11.35
CA LEU A 16 -3.44 -8.20 -10.93
C LEU A 16 -3.15 -7.25 -12.11
N TYR A 17 -2.26 -7.63 -13.02
CA TYR A 17 -1.90 -6.85 -14.22
C TYR A 17 -1.85 -7.75 -15.46
N LYS A 18 -2.10 -7.16 -16.63
CA LYS A 18 -2.04 -7.82 -17.94
C LYS A 18 -0.93 -7.26 -18.85
N ASN A 19 -0.34 -6.13 -18.48
CA ASN A 19 0.74 -5.47 -19.23
C ASN A 19 1.73 -4.75 -18.31
N ALA A 20 2.87 -4.33 -18.87
CA ALA A 20 3.96 -3.69 -18.11
C ALA A 20 3.53 -2.36 -17.46
N ARG A 21 2.66 -1.59 -18.13
CA ARG A 21 2.14 -0.31 -17.62
C ARG A 21 1.23 -0.49 -16.40
N GLU A 22 0.36 -1.50 -16.44
CA GLU A 22 -0.48 -1.86 -15.30
C GLU A 22 0.36 -2.33 -14.12
N ARG A 23 1.40 -3.13 -14.37
CA ARG A 23 2.33 -3.57 -13.31
C ARG A 23 2.97 -2.37 -12.61
N GLU A 24 3.55 -1.44 -13.38
CA GLU A 24 4.16 -0.22 -12.83
C GLU A 24 3.15 0.62 -12.03
N LYS A 25 1.91 0.74 -12.51
CA LYS A 25 0.84 1.41 -11.77
C LYS A 25 0.56 0.74 -10.43
N TYR A 26 0.45 -0.58 -10.39
CA TYR A 26 0.19 -1.30 -9.15
C TYR A 26 1.39 -1.28 -8.20
N ASP A 27 2.62 -1.31 -8.72
CA ASP A 27 3.83 -1.15 -7.93
C ASP A 27 3.87 0.24 -7.25
N ASN A 28 3.58 1.31 -7.99
CA ASN A 28 3.49 2.67 -7.41
C ASN A 28 2.39 2.77 -6.34
N GLN A 29 1.24 2.12 -6.56
CA GLN A 29 0.15 2.07 -5.59
C GLN A 29 0.54 1.28 -4.33
N ALA A 30 1.27 0.17 -4.49
CA ALA A 30 1.76 -0.64 -3.39
C ALA A 30 2.79 0.14 -2.55
N ASP A 31 3.69 0.88 -3.18
CA ASP A 31 4.68 1.73 -2.52
C ASP A 31 4.00 2.84 -1.70
N LEU A 32 3.01 3.52 -2.28
CA LEU A 32 2.24 4.54 -1.55
C LEU A 32 1.52 3.92 -0.34
N TYR A 33 0.87 2.77 -0.52
CA TYR A 33 0.19 2.06 0.57
C TYR A 33 1.16 1.67 1.68
N ALA A 34 2.35 1.16 1.33
CA ALA A 34 3.38 0.77 2.29
C ALA A 34 3.87 1.97 3.12
N VAL A 35 4.10 3.13 2.50
CA VAL A 35 4.52 4.35 3.20
C VAL A 35 3.44 4.84 4.16
N VAL A 36 2.18 4.90 3.71
CA VAL A 36 1.04 5.30 4.56
C VAL A 36 0.87 4.35 5.74
N ASN A 37 0.93 3.05 5.49
CA ASN A 37 0.79 2.05 6.55
C ASN A 37 1.95 2.14 7.55
N THR A 38 3.18 2.37 7.09
CA THR A 38 4.35 2.53 7.95
C THR A 38 4.22 3.78 8.83
N LEU A 39 3.75 4.90 8.28
CA LEU A 39 3.45 6.11 9.06
C LEU A 39 2.44 5.81 10.17
N GLN A 40 1.34 5.12 9.87
CA GLN A 40 0.34 4.76 10.87
C GLN A 40 0.90 3.88 12.00
N HIS A 41 1.82 2.96 11.68
CA HIS A 41 2.49 2.14 12.69
C HIS A 41 3.47 2.96 13.54
N LEU A 42 4.20 3.89 12.93
CA LEU A 42 5.10 4.80 13.64
C LEU A 42 4.32 5.68 14.64
N GLU A 43 3.17 6.24 14.23
CA GLU A 43 2.29 7.02 15.10
C GLU A 43 1.81 6.19 16.30
N LYS A 44 1.34 4.96 16.05
CA LYS A 44 0.92 4.05 17.12
C LYS A 44 2.06 3.67 18.06
N ALA A 45 3.27 3.52 17.56
CA ALA A 45 4.44 3.21 18.38
C ALA A 45 4.85 4.40 19.25
N TYR A 46 4.74 5.62 18.72
CA TYR A 46 4.98 6.84 19.48
C TYR A 46 3.94 7.05 20.60
N ILE A 47 2.65 6.82 20.32
CA ILE A 47 1.56 6.89 21.32
C ILE A 47 1.76 5.86 22.47
N ARG A 48 2.43 4.73 22.19
CA ARG A 48 2.73 3.68 23.17
C ARG A 48 4.09 3.86 23.85
N ASP A 49 4.72 5.04 23.71
CA ASP A 49 6.05 5.35 24.25
C ASP A 49 7.14 4.33 23.85
N CYS A 50 6.97 3.63 22.72
CA CYS A 50 7.92 2.64 22.22
C CYS A 50 9.08 3.27 21.44
N VAL A 51 8.98 4.56 21.10
CA VAL A 51 9.94 5.30 20.28
C VAL A 51 10.18 6.66 20.91
N THR A 52 11.43 7.09 20.99
CA THR A 52 11.74 8.40 21.57
C THR A 52 11.33 9.54 20.63
N PRO A 53 11.06 10.76 21.14
CA PRO A 53 10.71 11.90 20.31
C PRO A 53 11.74 12.20 19.21
N LYS A 54 13.04 12.03 19.50
CA LYS A 54 14.12 12.27 18.52
C LYS A 54 14.05 11.27 17.36
N GLU A 55 13.86 9.99 17.66
CA GLU A 55 13.75 8.93 16.65
C GLU A 55 12.46 9.08 15.84
N TYR A 56 11.34 9.38 16.50
CA TYR A 56 10.07 9.64 15.83
C TYR A 56 10.19 10.81 14.84
N THR A 57 10.73 11.96 15.25
CA THR A 57 10.84 13.12 14.36
C THR A 57 11.71 12.83 13.14
N ALA A 58 12.83 12.12 13.33
CA ALA A 58 13.71 11.74 12.22
C ALA A 58 13.03 10.76 11.25
N ALA A 59 12.39 9.71 11.77
CA ALA A 59 11.69 8.70 10.97
C ALA A 59 10.46 9.28 10.25
N CYS A 60 9.63 10.06 10.96
CA CYS A 60 8.44 10.70 10.41
C CYS A 60 8.81 11.68 9.29
N SER A 61 9.84 12.52 9.50
CA SER A 61 10.32 13.45 8.47
C SER A 61 10.77 12.73 7.19
N LYS A 62 11.50 11.60 7.33
CA LYS A 62 11.93 10.78 6.19
C LYS A 62 10.72 10.16 5.46
N LEU A 63 9.77 9.59 6.19
CA LEU A 63 8.57 8.98 5.62
C LEU A 63 7.68 10.00 4.91
N LEU A 64 7.58 11.24 5.40
CA LEU A 64 6.83 12.30 4.74
C LEU A 64 7.46 12.74 3.41
N VAL A 65 8.78 12.74 3.30
CA VAL A 65 9.47 12.97 2.02
C VAL A 65 9.18 11.84 1.04
N GLN A 66 9.24 10.59 1.50
CA GLN A 66 8.92 9.42 0.68
C GLN A 66 7.45 9.42 0.22
N TYR A 67 6.52 9.78 1.12
CA TYR A 67 5.09 9.93 0.79
C TYR A 67 4.87 10.94 -0.33
N ARG A 68 5.53 12.10 -0.25
CA ARG A 68 5.41 13.14 -1.29
C ARG A 68 5.98 12.70 -2.63
N ALA A 69 7.01 11.85 -2.64
CA ALA A 69 7.57 11.28 -3.85
C ALA A 69 6.64 10.21 -4.44
N ALA A 70 6.18 9.26 -3.63
CA ALA A 70 5.28 8.18 -4.04
C ALA A 70 3.92 8.69 -4.53
N PHE A 71 3.40 9.80 -3.97
CA PHE A 71 2.15 10.41 -4.41
C PHE A 71 2.27 11.17 -5.75
N LYS A 72 3.48 11.55 -6.15
CA LYS A 72 3.74 12.30 -7.39
C LYS A 72 4.17 11.41 -8.57
N GLN A 73 4.40 10.11 -8.33
CA GLN A 73 4.64 9.12 -9.38
C GLN A 73 3.36 8.80 -10.14
#